data_AF-K1UEZ3-F1
#
_entry.id   AF-K1UEZ3-F1
#
_cell.length_a   1.000
_cell.length_b   1.000
_cell.length_c   1.000
_cell.angle_alpha   90.00
_cell.angle_beta   90.00
_cell.angle_gamma   90.00
#
_symmetry.space_group_name_H-M   'P 1'
#
loop_
_entity.id
_entity.type
_entity.pdbx_description
1 polymer ?
#
loop_
_entity_poly.entity_id
_entity_poly.type
_entity_poly.pdbx_seq_one_letter_code
_entity_poly.pdbx_strand_id
1 'polypeptide(L)'
;MNVFKAVKQSVTTRQAAEHFGIRVGRNGMCVCPFHADKNPSMKVDRRFHCFGCQADGDVIDFVSRLEAVSPKEAALMLAQEFSIPYEDREPPGRRKPKPRQETPEQRFCRMERYCFRVLSDYYHLLRRWKRDYAPKMPEEAW
;
A
#
# COMPACT_ATOMS: atom_id res chain seq x y z
N MET A 1 15.19 -21.43 -1.64
CA MET A 1 14.02 -20.86 -0.92
C MET A 1 14.20 -19.36 -0.78
N ASN A 2 13.18 -18.52 -1.04
CA ASN A 2 13.36 -17.06 -0.93
C ASN A 2 13.57 -16.60 0.53
N VAL A 3 14.18 -15.43 0.72
CA VAL A 3 14.52 -14.88 2.05
C VAL A 3 13.31 -14.79 2.98
N PHE A 4 12.16 -14.30 2.48
CA PHE A 4 10.94 -14.14 3.27
C PHE A 4 10.44 -15.47 3.84
N LYS A 5 10.43 -16.53 3.02
CA LYS A 5 9.98 -17.85 3.42
C LYS A 5 10.98 -18.51 4.37
N ALA A 6 12.29 -18.34 4.12
CA ALA A 6 13.35 -18.81 4.99
C ALA A 6 13.23 -18.22 6.40
N VAL A 7 13.11 -16.90 6.50
CA VAL A 7 12.98 -16.22 7.80
C VAL A 7 11.71 -16.66 8.53
N LYS A 8 10.55 -16.66 7.88
CA LYS A 8 9.26 -17.03 8.54
C LYS A 8 9.20 -18.48 9.02
N GLN A 9 9.97 -19.38 8.40
CA GLN A 9 10.04 -20.78 8.80
C GLN A 9 10.99 -20.98 9.98
N SER A 10 12.13 -20.28 9.97
CA SER A 10 13.21 -20.48 10.92
C SER A 10 13.12 -19.63 12.20
N VAL A 11 12.52 -18.43 12.14
CA VAL A 11 12.51 -17.47 13.26
C VAL A 11 11.08 -17.17 13.69
N THR A 12 10.86 -17.19 15.00
CA THR A 12 9.63 -16.76 15.64
C THR A 12 9.69 -15.28 16.02
N THR A 13 8.53 -14.62 16.12
CA THR A 13 8.50 -13.23 16.57
C THR A 13 9.03 -13.08 18.00
N ARG A 14 8.83 -14.10 18.85
CA ARG A 14 9.45 -14.17 20.17
C ARG A 14 10.98 -14.10 20.13
N GLN A 15 11.62 -14.96 19.32
CA GLN A 15 13.09 -14.98 19.20
C GLN A 15 13.62 -13.64 18.68
N ALA A 16 12.95 -13.06 17.68
CA ALA A 16 13.31 -11.73 17.20
C ALA A 16 13.16 -10.68 18.32
N ALA A 17 12.03 -10.64 19.04
CA ALA A 17 11.82 -9.69 20.12
C ALA A 17 12.91 -9.79 21.21
N GLU A 18 13.25 -11.02 21.63
CA GLU A 18 14.33 -11.25 22.61
C GLU A 18 15.71 -10.79 22.08
N HIS A 19 16.00 -11.01 20.78
CA HIS A 19 17.23 -10.55 20.13
C HIS A 19 17.36 -9.02 20.10
N PHE A 20 16.27 -8.32 19.80
CA PHE A 20 16.21 -6.85 19.80
C PHE A 20 16.03 -6.25 21.22
N GLY A 21 16.27 -7.03 22.28
CA GLY A 21 16.30 -6.54 23.66
C GLY A 21 14.93 -6.40 24.35
N ILE A 22 13.85 -6.90 23.73
CA ILE A 22 12.51 -6.87 24.32
C ILE A 22 12.33 -8.07 25.23
N ARG A 23 12.03 -7.81 26.52
CA ARG A 23 11.79 -8.87 27.50
C ARG A 23 10.41 -9.50 27.27
N VAL A 24 10.40 -10.79 26.96
CA VAL A 24 9.19 -11.58 26.76
C VAL A 24 8.95 -12.49 27.96
N GLY A 25 7.77 -12.37 28.59
CA GLY A 25 7.37 -13.22 29.71
C GLY A 25 7.22 -14.70 29.32
N ARG A 26 7.12 -15.58 30.33
CA ARG A 26 6.85 -17.02 30.09
C ARG A 26 5.53 -17.25 29.35
N ASN A 27 4.54 -16.41 29.62
CA ASN A 27 3.25 -16.41 28.92
C ASN A 27 3.32 -15.79 27.52
N GLY A 28 4.49 -15.39 27.00
CA GLY A 28 4.63 -14.77 25.68
C GLY A 28 4.10 -13.33 25.62
N MET A 29 3.87 -12.67 26.77
CA MET A 29 3.47 -11.28 26.82
C MET A 29 4.69 -10.38 26.97
N CYS A 30 4.69 -9.24 26.28
CA CYS A 30 5.69 -8.19 26.41
C CYS A 30 5.03 -6.81 26.36
N VAL A 31 5.76 -5.78 26.81
CA VAL A 31 5.38 -4.39 26.58
C VAL A 31 5.47 -4.12 25.07
N CYS A 32 4.46 -3.46 24.52
CA CYS A 32 4.47 -3.12 23.11
C CYS A 32 5.54 -2.05 22.81
N PRO A 33 6.45 -2.27 21.85
CA PRO A 33 7.40 -1.24 21.42
C PRO A 33 6.77 -0.19 20.48
N PHE A 34 5.57 -0.44 19.96
CA PHE A 34 4.94 0.40 18.92
C PHE A 34 4.02 1.50 19.47
N HIS A 35 3.71 1.48 20.76
CA HIS A 35 2.98 2.56 21.42
C HIS A 35 3.47 2.71 22.86
N ALA A 36 3.22 3.87 23.46
CA ALA A 36 3.59 4.13 24.84
C ALA A 36 2.68 3.35 25.80
N ASP A 37 3.10 2.13 26.17
CA ASP A 37 2.48 1.32 27.22
C ASP A 37 3.46 1.08 28.38
N LYS A 38 2.92 0.96 29.58
CA LYS A 38 3.68 0.52 30.77
C LYS A 38 3.39 -0.94 31.12
N ASN A 39 2.28 -1.48 30.64
CA ASN A 39 1.84 -2.84 30.94
C ASN A 39 2.10 -3.76 29.74
N PRO A 40 2.36 -5.07 29.96
CA PRO A 40 2.47 -6.03 28.88
C PRO A 40 1.15 -6.16 28.09
N SER A 41 1.10 -5.54 26.91
CA SER A 41 -0.10 -5.44 26.05
C SER A 41 0.04 -6.21 24.74
N MET A 42 1.23 -6.73 24.44
CA MET A 42 1.53 -7.44 23.21
C MET A 42 1.79 -8.91 23.49
N LYS A 43 1.13 -9.78 22.73
CA LYS A 43 1.41 -11.21 22.69
C LYS A 43 2.37 -11.49 21.55
N VAL A 44 3.48 -12.15 21.84
CA VAL A 44 4.47 -12.61 20.86
C VAL A 44 4.66 -14.12 20.97
N ASP A 45 4.53 -14.79 19.83
CA ASP A 45 4.86 -16.21 19.64
C ASP A 45 5.47 -16.38 18.24
N ARG A 46 4.87 -17.15 17.33
CA ARG A 46 5.27 -17.11 15.90
C ARG A 46 4.92 -15.78 15.24
N ARG A 47 3.82 -15.17 15.64
CA ARG A 47 3.32 -13.85 15.21
C ARG A 47 3.22 -12.92 16.42
N PHE A 48 3.02 -11.63 16.17
CA PHE A 48 2.67 -10.68 17.23
C PHE A 48 1.28 -10.12 17.04
N HIS A 49 0.66 -9.79 18.16
CA HIS A 49 -0.54 -8.96 18.20
C HIS A 49 -0.53 -8.12 19.47
N CYS A 50 -0.79 -6.82 19.33
CA CYS A 50 -0.93 -5.90 20.44
C CYS A 50 -2.39 -5.53 20.65
N PHE A 51 -2.92 -5.85 21.84
CA PHE A 51 -4.31 -5.55 22.19
C PHE A 51 -4.58 -4.06 22.42
N GLY A 52 -3.54 -3.26 22.71
CA GLY A 52 -3.64 -1.81 22.90
C GLY A 52 -3.76 -1.04 21.58
N CYS A 53 -2.71 -1.06 20.75
CA CYS A 53 -2.67 -0.33 19.48
C CYS A 53 -3.17 -1.13 18.26
N GLN A 54 -3.64 -2.37 18.44
CA GLN A 54 -4.10 -3.26 17.36
C GLN A 54 -3.03 -3.61 16.32
N ALA A 55 -1.76 -3.33 16.59
CA ALA A 55 -0.68 -3.74 15.69
C ALA A 55 -0.59 -5.27 15.65
N ASP A 56 -0.61 -5.82 14.44
CA ASP A 56 -0.50 -7.25 14.17
C ASP A 56 0.47 -7.51 13.01
N GLY A 57 0.97 -8.75 12.95
CA GLY A 57 1.83 -9.18 11.86
C GLY A 57 2.67 -10.40 12.20
N ASP A 58 3.58 -10.73 11.28
CA ASP A 58 4.60 -11.74 11.52
C ASP A 58 5.95 -11.15 11.93
N VAL A 59 6.97 -12.02 12.06
CA VAL A 59 8.31 -11.65 12.51
C VAL A 59 8.96 -10.57 11.64
N ILE A 60 8.66 -10.55 10.33
CA ILE A 60 9.23 -9.56 9.41
C ILE A 60 8.51 -8.22 9.58
N ASP A 61 7.19 -8.25 9.73
CA ASP A 61 6.40 -7.04 10.01
C ASP A 61 6.82 -6.41 11.35
N PHE A 62 7.14 -7.26 12.34
CA PHE A 62 7.60 -6.83 13.66
C PHE A 62 8.91 -6.04 13.56
N VAL A 63 9.95 -6.63 12.94
CA VAL A 63 11.27 -5.98 12.79
C VAL A 63 11.18 -4.78 11.86
N SER A 64 10.42 -4.86 10.77
CA SER A 64 10.17 -3.73 9.87
C SER A 64 9.63 -2.51 10.60
N ARG A 65 8.70 -2.72 11.54
CA ARG A 65 8.13 -1.62 12.34
C ARG A 65 9.08 -1.15 13.44
N LEU A 66 9.81 -2.08 14.07
CA LEU A 66 10.74 -1.77 15.15
C LEU A 66 11.91 -0.91 14.67
N GLU A 67 12.49 -1.27 13.52
CA GLU A 67 13.65 -0.58 12.93
C GLU A 67 13.25 0.48 11.88
N ALA A 68 11.95 0.64 11.61
CA ALA A 68 11.41 1.54 10.59
C ALA A 68 12.02 1.35 9.18
N VAL A 69 12.27 0.09 8.81
CA VAL A 69 12.85 -0.31 7.50
C VAL A 69 11.81 -1.02 6.63
N SER A 70 12.11 -1.19 5.34
CA SER A 70 11.23 -1.94 4.44
C SER A 70 11.16 -3.43 4.83
N PRO A 71 10.08 -4.17 4.48
CA PRO A 71 9.98 -5.59 4.76
C PRO A 71 11.11 -6.44 4.14
N LYS A 72 11.69 -5.99 3.01
CA LYS A 72 12.83 -6.68 2.38
C LYS A 72 14.08 -6.49 3.23
N GLU A 73 14.36 -5.28 3.68
CA GLU A 73 15.50 -4.99 4.57
C GLU A 73 15.36 -5.73 5.90
N ALA A 74 14.17 -5.70 6.51
CA ALA A 74 13.90 -6.46 7.75
C ALA A 74 14.14 -7.97 7.58
N ALA A 75 13.73 -8.54 6.44
CA ALA A 75 13.98 -9.95 6.13
C ALA A 75 15.48 -10.25 5.97
N LEU A 76 16.24 -9.36 5.33
CA LEU A 76 17.68 -9.51 5.17
C LEU A 76 18.42 -9.37 6.50
N MET A 77 18.04 -8.40 7.34
CA MET A 77 18.57 -8.24 8.70
C MET A 77 18.35 -9.51 9.51
N LEU A 78 17.12 -10.02 9.54
CA LEU A 78 16.80 -11.28 10.24
C LEU A 78 17.57 -12.48 9.68
N ALA A 79 17.74 -12.58 8.36
CA ALA A 79 18.52 -13.65 7.76
C ALA A 79 20.00 -13.59 8.15
N GLN A 80 20.57 -12.38 8.23
CA GLN A 80 21.95 -12.15 8.63
C GLN A 80 22.18 -12.43 10.12
N GLU A 81 21.36 -11.83 10.99
CA GLU A 81 21.46 -11.96 12.46
C GLU A 81 21.30 -13.41 12.92
N PHE A 82 20.40 -14.17 12.30
CA PHE A 82 20.13 -15.57 12.64
C PHE A 82 20.87 -16.57 11.75
N SER A 83 21.78 -16.11 10.88
CA SER A 83 22.56 -16.96 9.96
C SER A 83 21.71 -17.95 9.15
N ILE A 84 20.58 -17.47 8.61
CA ILE A 84 19.62 -18.30 7.90
C ILE A 84 20.03 -18.42 6.42
N PRO A 85 20.26 -19.63 5.91
CA PRO A 85 20.55 -19.81 4.49
C PRO A 85 19.30 -19.54 3.66
N TYR A 86 19.44 -18.71 2.63
CA TYR A 86 18.40 -18.47 1.65
C TYR A 86 19.00 -18.39 0.25
N GLU A 87 18.18 -18.64 -0.77
CA GLU A 87 18.58 -18.43 -2.16
C GLU A 87 18.24 -17.00 -2.54
N ASP A 88 19.24 -16.24 -2.99
CA ASP A 88 19.12 -14.87 -3.55
C ASP A 88 18.40 -14.85 -4.92
N ARG A 89 17.47 -15.78 -5.13
CA ARG A 89 16.55 -15.69 -6.25
C ARG A 89 15.51 -14.67 -5.85
N GLU A 90 15.71 -13.42 -6.29
CA GLU A 90 14.60 -12.47 -6.32
C GLU A 90 13.41 -13.19 -6.96
N PRO A 91 12.29 -13.37 -6.24
CA PRO A 91 11.08 -13.83 -6.91
C PRO A 91 10.85 -12.85 -8.05
N PRO A 92 10.60 -13.30 -9.29
CA PRO A 92 10.46 -12.41 -10.43
C PRO A 92 9.49 -11.32 -10.00
N GLY A 93 10.04 -10.10 -9.83
CA GLY A 93 9.32 -9.03 -9.15
C GLY A 93 7.94 -8.97 -9.76
N ARG A 94 6.89 -9.03 -8.94
CA ARG A 94 5.51 -9.01 -9.41
C ARG A 94 5.40 -7.75 -10.26
N ARG A 95 5.60 -7.88 -11.57
CA ARG A 95 5.69 -6.74 -12.48
C ARG A 95 4.34 -6.09 -12.30
N LYS A 96 4.30 -4.88 -11.71
CA LYS A 96 3.09 -4.07 -11.75
C LYS A 96 2.67 -4.13 -13.22
N PRO A 97 1.44 -4.60 -13.55
CA PRO A 97 1.05 -4.71 -14.94
C PRO A 97 1.36 -3.36 -15.57
N LYS A 98 2.22 -3.36 -16.59
CA LYS A 98 2.53 -2.11 -17.29
C LYS A 98 1.17 -1.52 -17.67
N PRO A 99 0.92 -0.22 -17.42
CA PRO A 99 -0.34 0.39 -17.84
C PRO A 99 -0.52 0.06 -19.32
N ARG A 100 -1.62 -0.64 -19.63
CA ARG A 100 -1.90 -1.10 -20.99
C ARG A 100 -1.94 0.15 -21.87
N GLN A 101 -1.03 0.25 -22.83
CA GLN A 101 -1.03 1.36 -23.76
C GLN A 101 -2.34 1.31 -24.56
N GLU A 102 -3.02 2.45 -24.65
CA GLU A 102 -4.27 2.59 -25.40
C GLU A 102 -3.97 2.29 -26.89
N THR A 103 -4.74 1.40 -27.51
CA THR A 103 -4.54 1.09 -28.94
C THR A 103 -4.96 2.30 -29.79
N PRO A 104 -4.47 2.42 -31.05
CA PRO A 104 -4.90 3.49 -31.96
C PRO A 104 -6.43 3.59 -32.09
N GLU A 105 -7.12 2.45 -32.13
CA GLU A 105 -8.58 2.36 -32.22
C GLU A 105 -9.25 2.88 -30.94
N GLN A 106 -8.73 2.50 -29.77
CA GLN A 106 -9.24 2.98 -28.48
C GLN A 106 -9.07 4.49 -28.33
N ARG A 107 -7.90 5.01 -28.76
CA ARG A 107 -7.61 6.45 -28.76
C ARG A 107 -8.56 7.20 -29.69
N PHE A 108 -8.84 6.63 -30.86
CA PHE A 108 -9.80 7.19 -31.81
C PHE A 108 -11.21 7.22 -31.21
N CYS A 109 -11.72 6.09 -30.70
CA CYS A 109 -13.04 6.03 -30.06
C CYS A 109 -13.17 6.97 -28.86
N ARG A 110 -12.11 7.14 -28.07
CA ARG A 110 -12.07 8.11 -26.97
C ARG A 110 -12.18 9.54 -27.48
N MET A 111 -11.45 9.87 -28.54
CA MET A 111 -11.47 11.20 -29.15
C MET A 111 -12.82 11.51 -29.78
N GLU A 112 -13.40 10.56 -30.51
CA GLU A 112 -14.73 10.69 -31.12
C GLU A 112 -15.81 11.00 -30.07
N ARG A 113 -15.84 10.23 -28.97
CA ARG A 113 -16.74 10.47 -27.83
C ARG A 113 -16.52 11.83 -27.18
N TYR A 114 -15.27 12.29 -27.11
CA TYR A 114 -14.94 13.60 -26.58
C TYR A 114 -15.45 14.72 -27.48
N CYS A 115 -15.20 14.64 -28.79
CA CYS A 115 -15.71 15.60 -29.77
C CYS A 115 -17.23 15.69 -29.73
N PHE A 116 -17.92 14.54 -29.71
CA PHE A 116 -19.39 14.52 -29.62
C PHE A 116 -19.90 15.23 -28.37
N ARG A 117 -19.26 14.99 -27.21
CA ARG A 117 -19.62 15.66 -25.96
C ARG A 117 -19.46 17.17 -26.06
N VAL A 118 -18.28 17.64 -26.50
CA VAL A 118 -17.99 19.07 -26.62
C VAL A 118 -18.96 19.76 -27.58
N LEU A 119 -19.23 19.15 -28.73
CA LEU A 119 -20.17 19.71 -29.71
C LEU A 119 -21.60 19.75 -29.18
N SER A 120 -22.03 18.70 -28.47
CA SER A 120 -23.34 18.64 -27.82
C SER A 120 -23.47 19.73 -26.75
N ASP A 121 -22.46 19.88 -25.89
CA ASP A 121 -22.43 20.90 -24.85
C ASP A 121 -22.48 22.32 -25.44
N TYR A 122 -21.69 22.57 -26.48
CA TYR A 122 -21.68 23.85 -27.19
C TYR A 122 -23.03 24.16 -27.85
N TYR A 123 -23.63 23.18 -28.50
CA TYR A 123 -24.95 23.31 -29.11
C TYR A 123 -26.04 23.64 -28.08
N HIS A 124 -26.03 22.96 -26.93
CA HIS A 124 -26.96 23.26 -25.85
C HIS A 124 -26.73 24.66 -25.26
N LEU A 125 -25.48 25.09 -25.14
CA LEU A 125 -25.15 26.44 -24.70
C LEU A 125 -25.69 27.50 -25.66
N LEU A 126 -25.51 27.31 -26.97
CA LEU A 126 -26.06 28.22 -27.99
C LEU A 126 -27.58 28.23 -27.99
N ARG A 127 -28.23 27.08 -27.83
CA ARG A 127 -29.69 27.01 -27.71
C ARG A 127 -30.19 27.75 -26.48
N ARG A 128 -29.51 27.59 -25.35
CA ARG A 128 -29.82 28.31 -24.11
C ARG A 128 -29.62 29.80 -24.30
N TRP A 129 -28.49 30.23 -24.86
CA TRP A 129 -28.22 31.63 -25.16
C TRP A 129 -29.31 32.23 -26.07
N LYS A 130 -29.69 31.52 -27.12
CA LYS A 130 -30.75 31.96 -28.04
C LYS A 130 -32.10 32.12 -27.34
N ARG A 131 -32.42 31.26 -26.38
CA ARG A 131 -33.68 31.34 -25.63
C ARG A 131 -33.67 32.49 -24.62
N ASP A 132 -32.56 32.65 -23.91
CA ASP A 132 -32.49 33.49 -22.71
C ASP A 132 -32.01 34.92 -23.02
N TYR A 133 -31.19 35.12 -24.07
CA TYR A 133 -30.47 36.36 -24.33
C TYR A 133 -30.51 36.85 -25.79
N ALA A 134 -31.09 36.10 -26.74
CA ALA A 134 -31.12 36.59 -28.12
C ALA A 134 -31.99 37.86 -28.23
N PRO A 135 -31.49 38.92 -28.90
CA PRO A 135 -32.28 40.09 -29.26
C PRO A 135 -33.54 39.64 -30.00
N LYS A 136 -34.71 40.09 -29.55
CA LYS A 136 -35.99 39.75 -30.20
C LYS A 136 -36.33 40.74 -31.30
N MET A 137 -35.75 41.95 -31.21
CA MET A 137 -35.96 43.04 -32.15
C MET A 137 -34.62 43.50 -32.73
N PRO A 138 -34.58 44.01 -33.97
CA PRO A 138 -33.35 44.51 -34.60
C PRO A 138 -32.67 45.65 -33.82
N GLU A 139 -33.45 46.43 -33.07
CA GLU A 139 -32.96 47.57 -32.26
C GLU A 139 -32.21 47.14 -30.98
N GLU A 140 -32.38 45.89 -30.54
CA GLU A 140 -31.71 45.30 -29.38
C GLU A 140 -30.37 44.62 -29.73
N ALA A 141 -30.06 44.51 -31.03
CA ALA A 141 -28.81 43.97 -31.53
C ALA A 141 -27.75 45.08 -31.60
N TRP A 142 -26.72 44.97 -30.76
CA TRP A 142 -25.59 45.90 -30.69
C TRP A 142 -24.64 45.75 -31.87
#